data_AF-A0A834ZR68-F1
#
_entry.id   AF-A0A834ZR68-F1
#
_cell.length_a   1.000
_cell.length_b   1.000
_cell.length_c   1.000
_cell.angle_alpha   90.00
_cell.angle_beta   90.00
_cell.angle_gamma   90.00
#
_symmetry.space_group_name_H-M   'P 1'
#
loop_
_entity.id
_entity.type
_entity.pdbx_description
1 polymer ?
#
loop_
_entity_poly.entity_id
_entity_poly.type
_entity_poly.pdbx_seq_one_letter_code
_entity_poly.pdbx_strand_id
1 'polypeptide(L)'
;MAKSENSKPNSSKRPPFMPHRAKIDPENDQEIDPNSHSLEKFKLYETRARFYLIGSDRYKRFFRVLKIDRSEPSDLNISEDPVVYSQQEVKNLLQRISEGNRSTGGLVFVAKVFGIAGCIKFLESYYLILVTKRRQIGCICGHAIYSIEESQLVTVPHVSIQTDIAHSKTELRYKKILSSVDLTKDFFYSYTYPIMQSLQKNVLSMGEEGMPYENIFVWNAFLTQAIRSRCNNTLWTIALVHGHFKQVRLSIFGREFSVSLISRRSRHFAGTRYLKRGVNDRGRVANDVETEQIVLDEEAGSCKGKMSSVVQMRGSIPLFWSQEASRFSPKPDIILQRYDPTYQSTKLHFEDLAKRYGNPIIVLNLIKTVEKRPREMMLRREFANAVGYLNQILSEENHLKFIHWDFHKFAKSKSANVLAVLGAVASEALDLTGFYYSGKPVIIKRRATQLSRTSTGRYYIVH
;
A
#
# COMPACT_ATOMS: atom_id res chain seq x y z
N MET A 1 64.19 22.26 55.58
CA MET A 1 65.11 21.22 55.06
C MET A 1 64.64 20.78 53.68
N ALA A 2 65.46 20.03 52.92
CA ALA A 2 65.53 20.16 51.46
C ALA A 2 64.89 19.03 50.63
N LYS A 3 64.58 19.36 49.35
CA LYS A 3 64.43 18.48 48.16
C LYS A 3 63.26 17.47 48.15
N SER A 4 62.70 17.02 47.01
CA SER A 4 62.81 17.39 45.57
C SER A 4 61.62 16.82 44.77
N GLU A 5 61.31 17.42 43.61
CA GLU A 5 60.74 16.87 42.34
C GLU A 5 59.81 15.61 42.38
N ASN A 6 58.66 15.58 41.69
CA ASN A 6 58.62 15.46 40.22
C ASN A 6 57.25 15.84 39.57
N SER A 7 57.21 15.74 38.24
CA SER A 7 56.30 16.33 37.24
C SER A 7 54.83 15.86 37.16
N LYS A 8 53.97 16.74 36.62
CA LYS A 8 52.66 16.45 36.03
C LYS A 8 52.62 16.92 34.56
N PRO A 9 52.07 16.17 33.60
CA PRO A 9 51.89 16.64 32.22
C PRO A 9 50.58 17.45 32.04
N ASN A 10 50.62 18.40 31.09
CA ASN A 10 49.56 19.37 30.83
C ASN A 10 48.30 18.78 30.17
N SER A 11 47.13 19.32 30.54
CA SER A 11 45.87 19.15 29.83
C SER A 11 45.77 20.08 28.62
N SER A 12 45.81 19.54 27.39
CA SER A 12 45.45 20.28 26.17
C SER A 12 44.06 19.89 25.68
N LYS A 13 43.17 20.88 25.54
CA LYS A 13 41.80 20.69 25.04
C LYS A 13 41.85 20.35 23.54
N ARG A 14 41.32 19.18 23.14
CA ARG A 14 41.04 18.89 21.73
C ARG A 14 39.70 19.52 21.30
N PRO A 15 39.58 20.08 20.09
CA PRO A 15 38.31 20.58 19.57
C PRO A 15 37.36 19.42 19.21
N PRO A 16 36.04 19.67 19.12
CA PRO A 16 35.06 18.64 18.76
C PRO A 16 35.25 18.16 17.32
N PHE A 17 35.10 16.85 17.12
CA PHE A 17 35.13 16.19 15.81
C PHE A 17 34.00 16.72 14.90
N MET A 18 34.34 17.33 13.76
CA MET A 18 33.43 17.44 12.63
C MET A 18 33.59 16.23 11.71
N PRO A 19 32.50 15.62 11.21
CA PRO A 19 32.61 14.56 10.22
C PRO A 19 33.13 15.13 8.90
N HIS A 20 34.21 14.55 8.36
CA HIS A 20 34.74 14.95 7.06
C HIS A 20 33.69 14.72 5.97
N ARG A 21 33.21 15.81 5.39
CA ARG A 21 32.39 15.80 4.18
C ARG A 21 33.28 15.38 3.02
N ALA A 22 33.17 14.15 2.56
CA ALA A 22 33.84 13.71 1.35
C ALA A 22 33.45 14.65 0.19
N LYS A 23 34.43 15.27 -0.45
CA LYS A 23 34.22 15.95 -1.72
C LYS A 23 33.97 14.86 -2.76
N ILE A 24 32.81 14.92 -3.40
CA ILE A 24 32.52 14.14 -4.60
C ILE A 24 32.85 15.07 -5.75
N ASP A 25 33.86 14.71 -6.54
CA ASP A 25 34.21 15.48 -7.74
C ASP A 25 33.09 15.37 -8.79
N PRO A 26 32.72 16.48 -9.46
CA PRO A 26 31.54 16.55 -10.31
C PRO A 26 31.84 16.16 -11.77
N GLU A 27 32.44 14.99 -11.99
CA GLU A 27 32.91 14.59 -13.34
C GLU A 27 32.75 13.08 -13.61
N ASN A 28 31.53 12.55 -13.40
CA ASN A 28 31.08 11.31 -14.05
C ASN A 28 29.55 11.19 -14.06
N ASP A 29 28.85 12.18 -14.64
CA ASP A 29 27.44 12.00 -15.00
C ASP A 29 27.35 11.00 -16.17
N GLN A 30 27.17 9.72 -15.84
CA GLN A 30 26.62 8.76 -16.78
C GLN A 30 25.28 9.32 -17.31
N GLU A 31 24.99 9.17 -18.61
CA GLU A 31 23.72 9.60 -19.19
C GLU A 31 22.56 8.80 -18.57
N ILE A 32 21.99 9.33 -17.49
CA ILE A 32 20.82 8.73 -16.83
C ILE A 32 19.61 9.01 -17.71
N ASP A 33 18.95 7.95 -18.17
CA ASP A 33 17.71 8.00 -18.94
C ASP A 33 16.71 9.00 -18.31
N PRO A 34 16.27 10.05 -19.03
CA PRO A 34 15.28 11.01 -18.55
C PRO A 34 13.93 10.41 -18.14
N ASN A 35 13.64 9.16 -18.51
CA ASN A 35 12.47 8.40 -18.08
C ASN A 35 12.67 7.66 -16.73
N SER A 36 13.91 7.47 -16.27
CA SER A 36 14.25 6.81 -15.00
C SER A 36 13.76 7.58 -13.76
N HIS A 37 13.49 8.88 -13.90
CA HIS A 37 13.26 9.75 -12.76
C HIS A 37 11.78 9.90 -12.37
N SER A 38 11.44 9.51 -11.14
CA SER A 38 10.11 9.69 -10.57
C SER A 38 9.73 11.17 -10.37
N LEU A 39 8.55 11.57 -10.86
CA LEU A 39 7.96 12.89 -10.59
C LEU A 39 7.45 12.96 -9.14
N GLU A 40 7.94 13.92 -8.37
CA GLU A 40 7.68 14.08 -6.93
C GLU A 40 7.00 15.40 -6.54
N LYS A 41 7.10 16.39 -7.42
CA LYS A 41 6.62 17.76 -7.18
C LYS A 41 5.93 18.24 -8.45
N PHE A 42 4.72 18.76 -8.29
CA PHE A 42 3.90 19.23 -9.40
C PHE A 42 3.38 20.64 -9.12
N LYS A 43 3.14 21.39 -10.20
CA LYS A 43 2.41 22.65 -10.16
C LYS A 43 1.31 22.64 -11.20
N LEU A 44 0.07 22.86 -10.75
CA LEU A 44 -1.07 23.03 -11.65
C LEU A 44 -1.21 24.51 -12.00
N TYR A 45 -1.29 24.78 -13.29
CA TYR A 45 -1.67 26.06 -13.87
C TYR A 45 -2.90 25.88 -14.76
N GLU A 46 -3.65 26.95 -14.97
CA GLU A 46 -4.84 26.94 -15.82
C GLU A 46 -4.91 28.13 -16.77
N THR A 47 -5.47 27.89 -17.95
CA THR A 47 -6.07 28.90 -18.82
C THR A 47 -7.55 28.56 -19.01
N ARG A 48 -8.28 29.39 -19.75
CA ARG A 48 -9.68 29.09 -20.14
C ARG A 48 -9.81 27.74 -20.86
N ALA A 49 -8.84 27.38 -21.70
CA ALA A 49 -8.93 26.20 -22.57
C ALA A 49 -8.20 24.95 -22.03
N ARG A 50 -7.18 25.11 -21.17
CA ARG A 50 -6.33 23.98 -20.74
C ARG A 50 -5.86 24.10 -19.29
N PHE A 51 -5.71 22.94 -18.64
CA PHE A 51 -4.82 22.80 -17.49
C PHE A 51 -3.42 22.39 -17.97
N TYR A 52 -2.41 22.90 -17.28
CA TYR A 52 -1.00 22.56 -17.46
C TYR A 52 -0.44 22.08 -16.12
N LEU A 53 -0.16 20.78 -16.01
CA LEU A 53 0.47 20.20 -14.82
C LEU A 53 1.97 20.02 -15.11
N ILE A 54 2.79 20.82 -14.43
CA ILE A 54 4.24 20.82 -14.55
C ILE A 54 4.82 19.90 -13.47
N GLY A 55 5.32 18.73 -13.85
CA GLY A 55 5.96 17.77 -12.94
C GLY A 55 7.48 17.92 -12.92
N SER A 56 8.11 17.65 -11.77
CA SER A 56 9.58 17.59 -11.61
C SER A 56 9.99 16.50 -10.61
N ASP A 57 11.27 16.12 -10.60
CA ASP A 57 11.83 15.38 -9.46
C ASP A 57 11.85 16.20 -8.16
N ARG A 58 12.33 15.53 -7.10
CA ARG A 58 12.61 16.10 -5.79
C ARG A 58 13.51 17.34 -5.87
N TYR A 59 14.52 17.33 -6.72
CA TYR A 59 15.55 18.36 -6.80
C TYR A 59 15.24 19.48 -7.81
N LYS A 60 14.19 19.33 -8.64
CA LYS A 60 13.80 20.24 -9.71
C LYS A 60 14.85 20.38 -10.83
N ARG A 61 15.54 19.29 -11.15
CA ARG A 61 16.59 19.26 -12.18
C ARG A 61 15.99 19.26 -13.59
N PHE A 62 14.95 18.45 -13.79
CA PHE A 62 14.22 18.33 -15.04
C PHE A 62 12.71 18.49 -14.79
N PHE A 63 11.99 18.85 -15.84
CA PHE A 63 10.56 19.11 -15.80
C PHE A 63 9.85 18.46 -16.99
N ARG A 64 8.65 17.94 -16.76
CA ARG A 64 7.72 17.43 -17.78
C ARG A 64 6.41 18.20 -17.73
N VAL A 65 5.65 18.18 -18.82
CA VAL A 65 4.40 18.96 -18.95
C VAL A 65 3.25 18.06 -19.41
N LEU A 66 2.23 17.93 -18.56
CA LEU A 66 0.96 17.32 -18.93
C LEU A 66 -0.07 18.41 -19.27
N LYS A 67 -0.70 18.30 -20.43
CA LYS A 67 -1.74 19.20 -20.91
C LYS A 67 -3.07 18.45 -20.81
N ILE A 68 -4.07 19.08 -20.19
CA ILE A 68 -5.43 18.52 -20.06
C ILE A 68 -6.39 19.55 -20.64
N ASP A 69 -7.22 19.12 -21.57
CA ASP A 69 -8.23 19.96 -22.22
C ASP A 69 -9.35 20.35 -21.24
N ARG A 70 -9.92 21.54 -21.45
CA ARG A 70 -11.05 22.09 -20.69
C ARG A 70 -12.13 22.69 -21.61
N SER A 71 -11.93 22.63 -22.93
CA SER A 71 -12.92 23.03 -23.94
C SER A 71 -13.95 21.94 -24.26
N GLU A 72 -13.69 20.70 -23.84
CA GLU A 72 -14.64 19.59 -23.96
C GLU A 72 -15.40 19.34 -22.64
N PRO A 73 -16.74 19.25 -22.65
CA PRO A 73 -17.53 19.09 -21.44
C PRO A 73 -17.52 17.65 -20.93
N SER A 74 -17.42 16.68 -21.86
CA SER A 74 -17.66 15.26 -21.58
C SER A 74 -16.44 14.36 -21.76
N ASP A 75 -15.44 14.75 -22.55
CA ASP A 75 -14.31 13.89 -22.89
C ASP A 75 -13.00 14.35 -22.28
N LEU A 76 -12.22 13.38 -21.79
CA LEU A 76 -10.93 13.63 -21.18
C LEU A 76 -9.85 13.60 -22.27
N ASN A 77 -9.47 14.76 -22.78
CA ASN A 77 -8.34 14.88 -23.69
C ASN A 77 -7.08 15.26 -22.90
N ILE A 78 -6.07 14.38 -22.94
CA ILE A 78 -4.79 14.55 -22.23
C ILE A 78 -3.66 14.30 -23.22
N SER A 79 -2.64 15.15 -23.21
CA SER A 79 -1.38 14.93 -23.91
C SER A 79 -0.18 15.27 -23.02
N GLU A 80 0.83 14.41 -23.03
CA GLU A 80 2.14 14.71 -22.45
C GLU A 80 3.00 15.41 -23.50
N ASP A 81 3.72 16.45 -23.11
CA ASP A 81 4.76 17.04 -23.94
C ASP A 81 5.99 16.13 -23.92
N PRO A 82 6.48 15.64 -25.07
CA PRO A 82 7.62 14.72 -25.10
C PRO A 82 8.94 15.39 -24.67
N VAL A 83 9.00 16.72 -24.63
CA VAL A 83 10.20 17.47 -24.26
C VAL A 83 10.40 17.45 -22.74
N VAL A 84 11.61 17.07 -22.33
CA VAL A 84 12.09 17.24 -20.95
C VAL A 84 12.78 18.61 -20.86
N TYR A 85 12.27 19.47 -19.99
CA TYR A 85 12.73 20.87 -19.87
C TYR A 85 13.67 21.07 -18.67
N SER A 86 14.63 21.97 -18.81
CA SER A 86 15.33 22.59 -17.69
C SER A 86 14.44 23.58 -16.92
N GLN A 87 14.93 24.06 -15.77
CA GLN A 87 14.22 25.07 -14.98
C GLN A 87 14.02 26.41 -15.71
N GLN A 88 14.89 26.77 -16.65
CA GLN A 88 14.74 28.03 -17.39
C GLN A 88 13.79 27.88 -18.58
N GLU A 89 13.88 26.78 -19.32
CA GLU A 89 12.99 26.52 -20.46
C GLU A 89 11.53 26.37 -20.03
N VAL A 90 11.27 25.72 -18.89
CA VAL A 90 9.89 25.60 -18.37
C VAL A 90 9.33 26.95 -17.92
N LYS A 91 10.15 27.88 -17.41
CA LYS A 91 9.72 29.28 -17.15
C LYS A 91 9.37 29.99 -18.46
N ASN A 92 10.25 29.90 -19.45
CA ASN A 92 10.04 30.52 -20.77
C ASN A 92 8.80 29.94 -21.48
N LEU A 93 8.51 28.66 -21.29
CA LEU A 93 7.28 28.01 -21.76
C LEU A 93 6.04 28.58 -21.07
N LEU A 94 6.03 28.63 -19.73
CA LEU A 94 4.92 29.18 -18.94
C LEU A 94 4.66 30.67 -19.27
N GLN A 95 5.70 31.46 -19.50
CA GLN A 95 5.59 32.85 -19.94
C GLN A 95 4.91 32.94 -21.32
N ARG A 96 5.40 32.20 -22.33
CA ARG A 96 4.79 32.17 -23.68
C ARG A 96 3.33 31.72 -23.66
N ILE A 97 2.98 30.74 -22.82
CA ILE A 97 1.58 30.31 -22.64
C ILE A 97 0.75 31.46 -22.04
N SER A 98 1.27 32.16 -21.03
CA SER A 98 0.56 33.28 -20.40
C SER A 98 0.33 34.44 -21.38
N GLU A 99 1.34 34.80 -22.16
CA GLU A 99 1.27 35.85 -23.19
C GLU A 99 0.28 35.48 -24.30
N GLY A 100 0.35 34.24 -24.81
CA GLY A 100 -0.57 33.74 -25.83
C GLY A 100 -2.03 33.58 -25.37
N ASN A 101 -2.28 33.54 -24.05
CA ASN A 101 -3.64 33.49 -23.48
C ASN A 101 -4.07 34.84 -22.87
N ARG A 102 -3.31 35.94 -23.04
CA ARG A 102 -3.56 37.22 -22.36
C ARG A 102 -4.98 37.76 -22.57
N SER A 103 -5.56 37.56 -23.76
CA SER A 103 -6.95 37.95 -24.10
C SER A 103 -8.03 37.16 -23.36
N THR A 104 -7.70 36.02 -22.76
CA THR A 104 -8.63 35.13 -22.02
C THR A 104 -8.26 34.97 -20.54
N GLY A 105 -7.44 35.88 -20.01
CA GLY A 105 -7.01 35.92 -18.60
C GLY A 105 -5.57 35.44 -18.35
N GLY A 106 -4.85 35.01 -19.39
CA GLY A 106 -3.47 34.55 -19.29
C GLY A 106 -3.35 33.15 -18.69
N LEU A 107 -2.20 32.87 -18.05
CA LEU A 107 -1.95 31.62 -17.33
C LEU A 107 -1.99 31.86 -15.82
N VAL A 108 -2.96 31.25 -15.15
CA VAL A 108 -3.19 31.37 -13.71
C VAL A 108 -2.54 30.20 -12.97
N PHE A 109 -1.91 30.46 -11.82
CA PHE A 109 -1.42 29.39 -10.94
C PHE A 109 -2.54 28.90 -10.02
N VAL A 110 -2.78 27.59 -10.01
CA VAL A 110 -3.88 26.97 -9.25
C VAL A 110 -3.37 26.38 -7.94
N ALA A 111 -2.42 25.44 -8.00
CA ALA A 111 -2.01 24.67 -6.83
C ALA A 111 -0.60 24.09 -6.93
N LYS A 112 0.05 23.90 -5.76
CA LYS A 112 1.16 22.94 -5.61
C LYS A 112 0.54 21.56 -5.40
N VAL A 113 1.02 20.56 -6.12
CA VAL A 113 0.47 19.22 -6.15
C VAL A 113 1.60 18.21 -5.96
N PHE A 114 1.29 17.06 -5.38
CA PHE A 114 2.25 15.98 -5.10
C PHE A 114 1.92 14.67 -5.83
N GLY A 115 0.89 14.66 -6.67
CA GLY A 115 0.52 13.56 -7.56
C GLY A 115 -0.97 13.57 -7.86
N ILE A 116 -1.37 12.94 -8.97
CA ILE A 116 -2.77 12.71 -9.27
C ILE A 116 -3.20 11.41 -8.59
N ALA A 117 -4.12 11.52 -7.63
CA ALA A 117 -4.75 10.37 -6.98
C ALA A 117 -5.86 9.75 -7.86
N GLY A 118 -6.39 10.48 -8.82
CA GLY A 118 -7.37 9.94 -9.77
C GLY A 118 -7.98 10.96 -10.73
N CYS A 119 -8.70 10.45 -11.72
CA CYS A 119 -9.60 11.17 -12.60
C CYS A 119 -10.87 10.33 -12.79
N ILE A 120 -12.04 10.93 -12.60
CA ILE A 120 -13.33 10.22 -12.70
C ILE A 120 -14.38 11.10 -13.37
N LYS A 121 -15.16 10.51 -14.28
CA LYS A 121 -16.38 11.09 -14.82
C LYS A 121 -17.58 10.53 -14.07
N PHE A 122 -18.57 11.38 -13.79
CA PHE A 122 -19.87 10.97 -13.27
C PHE A 122 -20.90 10.96 -14.40
N LEU A 123 -21.64 12.05 -14.60
CA LEU A 123 -22.56 12.19 -15.74
C LEU A 123 -21.90 12.91 -16.91
N GLU A 124 -21.53 14.18 -16.73
CA GLU A 124 -20.90 15.01 -17.76
C GLU A 124 -19.41 15.21 -17.47
N SER A 125 -19.09 15.91 -16.39
CA SER A 125 -17.75 16.40 -16.13
C SER A 125 -16.79 15.32 -15.65
N TYR A 126 -15.54 15.40 -16.12
CA TYR A 126 -14.40 14.76 -15.46
C TYR A 126 -13.93 15.60 -14.26
N TYR A 127 -13.50 14.92 -13.19
CA TYR A 127 -12.93 15.51 -11.99
C TYR A 127 -11.56 14.92 -11.70
N LEU A 128 -10.57 15.78 -11.50
CA LEU A 128 -9.23 15.41 -11.03
C LEU A 128 -9.20 15.40 -9.50
N ILE A 129 -8.63 14.34 -8.94
CA ILE A 129 -8.35 14.20 -7.51
C ILE A 129 -6.86 14.41 -7.31
N LEU A 130 -6.48 15.52 -6.70
CA LEU A 130 -5.09 15.98 -6.58
C LEU A 130 -4.66 15.95 -5.11
N VAL A 131 -3.46 15.46 -4.82
CA VAL A 131 -2.87 15.58 -3.47
C VAL A 131 -2.16 16.92 -3.36
N THR A 132 -2.64 17.83 -2.51
CA THR A 132 -2.09 19.18 -2.32
C THR A 132 -1.12 19.26 -1.14
N LYS A 133 -1.25 18.38 -0.14
CA LYS A 133 -0.28 18.22 0.97
C LYS A 133 -0.04 16.75 1.29
N ARG A 134 1.22 16.44 1.66
CA ARG A 134 1.68 15.12 2.07
C ARG A 134 2.69 15.23 3.21
N ARG A 135 2.77 14.19 4.04
CA ARG A 135 3.77 14.06 5.10
C ARG A 135 4.52 12.75 4.94
N GLN A 136 5.85 12.78 5.12
CA GLN A 136 6.64 11.55 5.18
C GLN A 136 6.36 10.85 6.51
N ILE A 137 5.94 9.58 6.45
CA ILE A 137 5.58 8.77 7.62
C ILE A 137 6.60 7.65 7.92
N GLY A 138 7.52 7.39 7.00
CA GLY A 138 8.62 6.44 7.18
C GLY A 138 9.50 6.30 5.94
N CYS A 139 10.34 5.28 5.95
CA CYS A 139 11.27 4.93 4.88
C CYS A 139 11.49 3.41 4.83
N ILE A 140 11.41 2.77 3.66
CA ILE A 140 11.75 1.36 3.46
C ILE A 140 12.91 1.30 2.48
N CYS A 141 14.06 0.74 2.89
CA CYS A 141 15.25 0.57 2.05
C CYS A 141 15.67 1.86 1.28
N GLY A 142 15.60 3.03 1.95
CA GLY A 142 15.89 4.34 1.33
C GLY A 142 14.71 5.01 0.62
N HIS A 143 13.64 4.27 0.32
CA HIS A 143 12.43 4.80 -0.31
C HIS A 143 11.47 5.41 0.72
N ALA A 144 11.20 6.70 0.58
CA ALA A 144 10.29 7.41 1.48
C ALA A 144 8.81 7.00 1.26
N ILE A 145 8.09 6.83 2.37
CA ILE A 145 6.66 6.51 2.41
C ILE A 145 5.90 7.74 2.90
N TYR A 146 4.79 8.09 2.25
CA TYR A 146 4.03 9.31 2.49
C TYR A 146 2.56 9.04 2.81
N SER A 147 2.01 9.76 3.78
CA SER A 147 0.55 9.93 3.96
C SER A 147 0.07 11.20 3.26
N ILE A 148 -1.20 11.22 2.88
CA ILE A 148 -1.89 12.43 2.41
C ILE A 148 -2.29 13.26 3.63
N GLU A 149 -2.10 14.58 3.57
CA GLU A 149 -2.63 15.53 4.57
C GLU A 149 -3.74 16.42 4.00
N GLU A 150 -3.74 16.64 2.69
CA GLU A 150 -4.78 17.42 2.02
C GLU A 150 -4.93 16.96 0.56
N SER A 151 -6.17 16.90 0.09
CA SER A 151 -6.52 16.57 -1.29
C SER A 151 -7.64 17.47 -1.81
N GLN A 152 -7.57 17.83 -3.08
CA GLN A 152 -8.53 18.71 -3.75
C GLN A 152 -9.21 17.98 -4.91
N LEU A 153 -10.52 18.19 -5.08
CA LEU A 153 -11.27 17.78 -6.26
C LEU A 153 -11.42 18.99 -7.20
N VAL A 154 -10.95 18.87 -8.45
CA VAL A 154 -10.96 19.94 -9.46
C VAL A 154 -11.77 19.48 -10.67
N THR A 155 -12.79 20.24 -11.06
CA THR A 155 -13.55 20.01 -12.30
C THR A 155 -12.67 20.30 -13.51
N VAL A 156 -12.63 19.39 -14.49
CA VAL A 156 -11.83 19.53 -15.71
C VAL A 156 -12.44 20.57 -16.68
N PRO A 157 -13.68 20.39 -17.19
CA PRO A 157 -14.37 21.37 -18.02
C PRO A 157 -14.32 22.79 -17.45
N HIS A 158 -14.04 23.78 -18.30
CA HIS A 158 -14.15 25.19 -17.91
C HIS A 158 -15.61 25.54 -17.59
N VAL A 159 -15.85 26.43 -16.63
CA VAL A 159 -17.22 26.76 -16.19
C VAL A 159 -18.12 27.28 -17.33
N SER A 160 -17.55 27.93 -18.34
CA SER A 160 -18.29 28.45 -19.51
C SER A 160 -18.77 27.39 -20.51
N ILE A 161 -18.46 26.11 -20.32
CA ILE A 161 -18.89 25.01 -21.20
C ILE A 161 -19.68 23.92 -20.46
N GLN A 162 -19.81 24.02 -19.14
CA GLN A 162 -20.58 23.08 -18.33
C GLN A 162 -22.07 23.30 -18.62
N THR A 163 -22.84 22.21 -18.70
CA THR A 163 -24.30 22.30 -18.84
C THR A 163 -24.98 22.18 -17.48
N ASP A 164 -26.32 22.32 -17.45
CA ASP A 164 -27.13 22.06 -16.26
C ASP A 164 -26.89 20.66 -15.64
N ILE A 165 -26.38 19.70 -16.42
CA ILE A 165 -26.02 18.36 -15.94
C ILE A 165 -24.91 18.43 -14.89
N ALA A 166 -23.88 19.29 -15.06
CA ALA A 166 -22.79 19.47 -14.11
C ALA A 166 -23.24 20.03 -12.74
N HIS A 167 -24.41 20.68 -12.71
CA HIS A 167 -25.04 21.24 -11.53
C HIS A 167 -26.25 20.42 -11.04
N SER A 168 -26.56 19.31 -11.71
CA SER A 168 -27.71 18.47 -11.38
C SER A 168 -27.61 17.86 -9.97
N LYS A 169 -28.76 17.63 -9.34
CA LYS A 169 -28.85 16.99 -8.00
C LYS A 169 -28.16 15.62 -7.96
N THR A 170 -28.15 14.89 -9.09
CA THR A 170 -27.53 13.58 -9.23
C THR A 170 -25.99 13.69 -9.30
N GLU A 171 -25.47 14.62 -10.09
CA GLU A 171 -24.03 14.90 -10.17
C GLU A 171 -23.46 15.33 -8.81
N LEU A 172 -24.14 16.28 -8.14
CA LEU A 172 -23.78 16.74 -6.80
C LEU A 172 -23.83 15.60 -5.75
N ARG A 173 -24.77 14.66 -5.89
CA ARG A 173 -24.85 13.46 -5.05
C ARG A 173 -23.64 12.54 -5.26
N TYR A 174 -23.21 12.30 -6.51
CA TYR A 174 -22.03 11.47 -6.78
C TYR A 174 -20.74 12.12 -6.27
N LYS A 175 -20.58 13.45 -6.48
CA LYS A 175 -19.48 14.23 -5.86
C LYS A 175 -19.46 14.05 -4.34
N LYS A 176 -20.61 14.19 -3.68
CA LYS A 176 -20.72 14.00 -2.21
C LYS A 176 -20.39 12.58 -1.75
N ILE A 177 -20.73 11.55 -2.53
CA ILE A 177 -20.37 10.16 -2.22
C ILE A 177 -18.85 9.96 -2.35
N LEU A 178 -18.22 10.46 -3.41
CA LEU A 178 -16.76 10.41 -3.55
C LEU A 178 -16.06 11.16 -2.41
N SER A 179 -16.53 12.38 -2.09
CA SER A 179 -16.00 13.19 -0.98
C SER A 179 -16.24 12.62 0.41
N SER A 180 -17.04 11.55 0.57
CA SER A 180 -17.14 10.81 1.83
C SER A 180 -15.95 9.87 2.08
N VAL A 181 -15.14 9.60 1.04
CA VAL A 181 -13.86 8.90 1.19
C VAL A 181 -12.80 9.92 1.59
N ASP A 182 -12.43 9.91 2.86
CA ASP A 182 -11.40 10.77 3.40
C ASP A 182 -10.00 10.23 3.09
N LEU A 183 -9.35 10.80 2.07
CA LEU A 183 -8.00 10.41 1.66
C LEU A 183 -6.92 10.74 2.69
N THR A 184 -7.20 11.54 3.73
CA THR A 184 -6.23 11.86 4.80
C THR A 184 -6.12 10.75 5.85
N LYS A 185 -7.10 9.84 5.91
CA LYS A 185 -7.15 8.73 6.86
C LYS A 185 -6.71 7.43 6.19
N ASP A 186 -5.75 6.74 6.79
CA ASP A 186 -5.42 5.35 6.43
C ASP A 186 -5.00 5.14 4.95
N PHE A 187 -4.54 6.19 4.27
CA PHE A 187 -3.96 6.13 2.92
C PHE A 187 -2.48 6.50 2.91
N PHE A 188 -1.68 5.71 2.20
CA PHE A 188 -0.25 5.93 2.04
C PHE A 188 0.26 5.44 0.68
N TYR A 189 1.40 5.99 0.26
CA TYR A 189 2.04 5.64 -1.02
C TYR A 189 3.56 5.92 -0.98
N SER A 190 4.25 5.47 -2.02
CA SER A 190 5.61 5.91 -2.38
C SER A 190 5.68 6.12 -3.89
N TYR A 191 6.61 6.96 -4.36
CA TYR A 191 6.84 7.13 -5.81
C TYR A 191 7.77 6.06 -6.38
N THR A 192 8.65 5.50 -5.55
CA THR A 192 9.78 4.67 -5.99
C THR A 192 9.80 3.27 -5.39
N TYR A 193 8.90 2.97 -4.45
CA TYR A 193 8.76 1.65 -3.83
C TYR A 193 7.35 1.10 -4.03
N PRO A 194 7.17 -0.10 -4.61
CA PRO A 194 5.86 -0.73 -4.74
C PRO A 194 5.31 -1.20 -3.38
N ILE A 195 4.82 -0.23 -2.60
CA ILE A 195 4.35 -0.43 -1.22
C ILE A 195 3.14 -1.36 -1.10
N MET A 196 2.42 -1.57 -2.21
CA MET A 196 1.35 -2.56 -2.40
C MET A 196 1.84 -4.01 -2.50
N GLN A 197 3.15 -4.24 -2.59
CA GLN A 197 3.76 -5.56 -2.51
C GLN A 197 4.48 -5.73 -1.16
N SER A 198 4.72 -6.98 -0.76
CA SER A 198 5.60 -7.29 0.36
C SER A 198 7.07 -7.04 0.01
N LEU A 199 7.90 -6.79 1.02
CA LEU A 199 9.35 -6.61 0.88
C LEU A 199 9.99 -7.78 0.16
N GLN A 200 9.60 -9.02 0.52
CA GLN A 200 10.12 -10.22 -0.15
C GLN A 200 9.84 -10.18 -1.65
N LYS A 201 8.63 -9.78 -2.06
CA LYS A 201 8.30 -9.72 -3.49
C LYS A 201 9.12 -8.63 -4.17
N ASN A 202 9.16 -7.42 -3.61
CA ASN A 202 9.92 -6.30 -4.16
C ASN A 202 11.43 -6.58 -4.32
N VAL A 203 12.04 -7.34 -3.42
CA VAL A 203 13.47 -7.72 -3.55
C VAL A 203 13.68 -8.84 -4.56
N LEU A 204 12.74 -9.79 -4.67
CA LEU A 204 12.84 -10.88 -5.65
C LEU A 204 12.43 -10.47 -7.07
N SER A 205 11.62 -9.41 -7.22
CA SER A 205 11.15 -8.88 -8.51
C SER A 205 12.02 -7.75 -9.06
N MET A 206 13.30 -7.68 -8.68
CA MET A 206 14.25 -6.71 -9.25
C MET A 206 14.43 -7.00 -10.76
N GLY A 207 13.67 -6.28 -11.59
CA GLY A 207 13.59 -6.48 -13.04
C GLY A 207 12.19 -6.26 -13.64
N GLU A 208 11.11 -6.25 -12.84
CA GLU A 208 9.78 -5.86 -13.36
C GLU A 208 9.70 -4.33 -13.53
N GLU A 209 9.40 -3.86 -14.75
CA GLU A 209 9.32 -2.43 -15.05
C GLU A 209 8.05 -1.76 -14.47
N GLY A 210 8.25 -0.92 -13.45
CA GLY A 210 7.29 0.10 -13.02
C GLY A 210 6.32 -0.27 -11.90
N MET A 211 5.38 0.63 -11.63
CA MET A 211 4.42 0.49 -10.53
C MET A 211 3.29 -0.50 -10.89
N PRO A 212 3.04 -1.55 -10.08
CA PRO A 212 2.10 -2.63 -10.40
C PRO A 212 0.65 -2.22 -10.07
N TYR A 213 0.08 -1.30 -10.85
CA TYR A 213 -1.25 -0.72 -10.60
C TYR A 213 -2.40 -1.74 -10.54
N GLU A 214 -2.28 -2.89 -11.18
CA GLU A 214 -3.34 -3.91 -11.15
C GLU A 214 -3.34 -4.77 -9.88
N ASN A 215 -2.34 -4.63 -9.01
CA ASN A 215 -2.29 -5.27 -7.69
C ASN A 215 -3.56 -4.93 -6.87
N ILE A 216 -4.10 -5.93 -6.18
CA ILE A 216 -5.34 -5.86 -5.43
C ILE A 216 -5.35 -4.79 -4.32
N PHE A 217 -4.18 -4.37 -3.84
CA PHE A 217 -4.02 -3.36 -2.79
C PHE A 217 -3.90 -1.92 -3.30
N VAL A 218 -3.85 -1.70 -4.63
CA VAL A 218 -3.85 -0.35 -5.23
C VAL A 218 -5.27 0.17 -5.32
N TRP A 219 -5.71 0.86 -4.26
CA TRP A 219 -7.09 1.30 -4.08
C TRP A 219 -7.62 2.15 -5.24
N ASN A 220 -6.80 3.07 -5.74
CA ASN A 220 -7.15 4.00 -6.82
C ASN A 220 -6.82 3.49 -8.25
N ALA A 221 -6.61 2.18 -8.43
CA ALA A 221 -6.27 1.60 -9.74
C ALA A 221 -7.25 1.97 -10.87
N PHE A 222 -8.55 1.99 -10.56
CA PHE A 222 -9.60 2.44 -11.48
C PHE A 222 -9.55 3.95 -11.73
N LEU A 223 -9.42 4.75 -10.67
CA LEU A 223 -9.40 6.21 -10.77
C LEU A 223 -8.20 6.72 -11.56
N THR A 224 -7.07 6.01 -11.55
CA THR A 224 -5.87 6.40 -12.33
C THR A 224 -5.89 5.85 -13.76
N GLN A 225 -6.71 4.85 -14.07
CA GLN A 225 -6.72 4.14 -15.35
C GLN A 225 -6.88 5.09 -16.56
N ALA A 226 -7.83 6.04 -16.48
CA ALA A 226 -8.11 6.96 -17.57
C ALA A 226 -6.91 7.84 -17.97
N ILE A 227 -6.05 8.19 -17.01
CA ILE A 227 -4.79 8.92 -17.25
C ILE A 227 -3.70 7.95 -17.72
N ARG A 228 -3.48 6.85 -17.00
CA ARG A 228 -2.44 5.84 -17.31
C ARG A 228 -2.53 5.36 -18.77
N SER A 229 -3.74 5.05 -19.23
CA SER A 229 -3.99 4.58 -20.60
C SER A 229 -3.81 5.66 -21.67
N ARG A 230 -3.95 6.95 -21.34
CA ARG A 230 -3.76 8.08 -22.29
C ARG A 230 -2.30 8.52 -22.39
N CYS A 231 -1.58 8.52 -21.26
CA CYS A 231 -0.16 8.86 -21.22
C CYS A 231 0.74 7.66 -21.57
N ASN A 232 0.18 6.45 -21.61
CA ASN A 232 0.90 5.17 -21.72
C ASN A 232 2.04 5.02 -20.68
N ASN A 233 1.87 5.62 -19.49
CA ASN A 233 2.84 5.58 -18.40
C ASN A 233 2.15 5.79 -17.04
N THR A 234 2.94 5.77 -15.96
CA THR A 234 2.44 5.94 -14.58
C THR A 234 2.96 7.19 -13.86
N LEU A 235 3.82 7.99 -14.50
CA LEU A 235 4.61 9.07 -13.89
C LEU A 235 3.77 10.16 -13.21
N TRP A 236 2.59 10.45 -13.77
CA TRP A 236 1.67 11.49 -13.31
C TRP A 236 0.79 11.07 -12.13
N THR A 237 0.71 9.76 -11.88
CA THR A 237 -0.24 9.14 -10.96
C THR A 237 0.47 8.51 -9.77
N ILE A 238 -0.16 8.54 -8.59
CA ILE A 238 0.35 7.87 -7.39
C ILE A 238 -0.49 6.62 -7.09
N ALA A 239 0.15 5.50 -6.77
CA ALA A 239 -0.53 4.26 -6.41
C ALA A 239 -0.87 4.28 -4.92
N LEU A 240 -2.13 4.56 -4.58
CA LEU A 240 -2.58 4.66 -3.20
C LEU A 240 -2.90 3.28 -2.62
N VAL A 241 -2.35 2.99 -1.44
CA VAL A 241 -2.70 1.84 -0.63
C VAL A 241 -3.53 2.30 0.57
N HIS A 242 -4.61 1.57 0.85
CA HIS A 242 -5.50 1.81 1.98
C HIS A 242 -5.21 0.79 3.10
N GLY A 243 -5.11 1.24 4.34
CA GLY A 243 -4.80 0.41 5.50
C GLY A 243 -3.97 1.18 6.54
N HIS A 244 -2.92 0.59 7.07
CA HIS A 244 -2.12 1.22 8.12
C HIS A 244 -0.63 1.20 7.79
N PHE A 245 0.09 2.25 8.17
CA PHE A 245 1.55 2.26 8.15
C PHE A 245 2.06 2.90 9.44
N LYS A 246 2.90 2.18 10.17
CA LYS A 246 3.63 2.68 11.32
C LYS A 246 5.08 2.21 11.27
N GLN A 247 6.01 3.14 11.42
CA GLN A 247 7.42 2.84 11.61
C GLN A 247 7.91 3.40 12.95
N VAL A 248 8.80 2.67 13.61
CA VAL A 248 9.49 3.05 14.84
C VAL A 248 10.97 2.71 14.69
N ARG A 249 11.86 3.60 15.11
CA ARG A 249 13.30 3.31 15.25
C ARG A 249 13.59 2.85 16.67
N LEU A 250 14.43 1.83 16.79
CA LEU A 250 14.85 1.21 18.04
C LEU A 250 16.37 1.04 18.03
N SER A 251 16.99 1.02 19.21
CA SER A 251 18.40 0.72 19.37
C SER A 251 18.57 -0.36 20.44
N ILE A 252 19.28 -1.43 20.10
CA ILE A 252 19.58 -2.55 21.03
C ILE A 252 21.08 -2.81 20.97
N PHE A 253 21.75 -2.73 22.13
CA PHE A 253 23.21 -2.89 22.27
C PHE A 253 24.03 -2.06 21.25
N GLY A 254 23.59 -0.81 21.00
CA GLY A 254 24.26 0.11 20.07
C GLY A 254 23.99 -0.16 18.58
N ARG A 255 23.14 -1.13 18.23
CA ARG A 255 22.67 -1.35 16.86
C ARG A 255 21.31 -0.71 16.66
N GLU A 256 21.24 0.24 15.75
CA GLU A 256 20.00 0.92 15.38
C GLU A 256 19.29 0.18 14.24
N PHE A 257 17.97 0.03 14.38
CA PHE A 257 17.13 -0.61 13.37
C PHE A 257 15.74 0.00 13.40
N SER A 258 14.99 -0.16 12.31
CA SER A 258 13.59 0.24 12.22
C SER A 258 12.69 -1.00 12.19
N VAL A 259 11.57 -0.92 12.91
CA VAL A 259 10.46 -1.86 12.81
C VAL A 259 9.31 -1.13 12.14
N SER A 260 8.77 -1.73 11.07
CA SER A 260 7.65 -1.18 10.31
C SER A 260 6.51 -2.19 10.31
N LEU A 261 5.31 -1.75 10.67
CA LEU A 261 4.07 -2.50 10.55
C LEU A 261 3.22 -1.87 9.44
N ILE A 262 2.89 -2.67 8.42
CA ILE A 262 2.18 -2.23 7.23
C ILE A 262 0.96 -3.12 7.04
N SER A 263 -0.24 -2.56 7.10
CA SER A 263 -1.47 -3.26 6.73
C SER A 263 -2.02 -2.71 5.43
N ARG A 264 -2.44 -3.59 4.52
CA ARG A 264 -2.92 -3.27 3.17
C ARG A 264 -4.26 -3.95 2.94
N ARG A 265 -5.30 -3.18 2.67
CA ARG A 265 -6.67 -3.66 2.45
C ARG A 265 -6.97 -3.76 0.96
N SER A 266 -7.48 -4.91 0.54
CA SER A 266 -7.87 -5.16 -0.85
C SER A 266 -8.95 -4.19 -1.33
N ARG A 267 -8.82 -3.74 -2.59
CA ARG A 267 -9.83 -2.96 -3.32
C ARG A 267 -11.03 -3.81 -3.74
N HIS A 268 -10.85 -5.13 -3.83
CA HIS A 268 -11.89 -6.04 -4.31
C HIS A 268 -12.85 -6.46 -3.19
N PHE A 269 -14.13 -6.59 -3.56
CA PHE A 269 -15.23 -6.94 -2.64
C PHE A 269 -15.27 -6.08 -1.36
N ALA A 270 -14.76 -4.85 -1.46
CA ALA A 270 -14.79 -3.85 -0.42
C ALA A 270 -16.22 -3.33 -0.20
N GLY A 271 -16.52 -2.96 1.05
CA GLY A 271 -17.81 -2.45 1.47
C GLY A 271 -17.89 -2.32 2.99
N THR A 272 -19.05 -1.91 3.50
CA THR A 272 -19.31 -1.90 4.93
C THR A 272 -19.52 -3.33 5.44
N ARG A 273 -19.15 -3.59 6.71
CA ARG A 273 -19.11 -4.92 7.33
C ARG A 273 -20.42 -5.72 7.24
N TYR A 274 -21.55 -5.06 7.07
CA TYR A 274 -22.88 -5.67 7.00
C TYR A 274 -23.45 -5.76 5.57
N LEU A 275 -22.85 -5.05 4.59
CA LEU A 275 -23.23 -5.13 3.17
C LEU A 275 -22.33 -6.08 2.37
N LYS A 276 -21.12 -6.37 2.86
CA LYS A 276 -20.16 -7.29 2.22
C LYS A 276 -19.48 -8.16 3.29
N ARG A 277 -19.83 -9.45 3.30
CA ARG A 277 -19.17 -10.55 4.01
C ARG A 277 -19.01 -11.72 3.04
N GLY A 278 -18.23 -12.72 3.44
CA GLY A 278 -18.01 -13.91 2.61
C GLY A 278 -17.08 -13.69 1.43
N VAL A 279 -17.25 -14.54 0.40
CA VAL A 279 -16.57 -14.53 -0.88
C VAL A 279 -17.54 -14.12 -2.01
N ASN A 280 -16.99 -13.61 -3.12
CA ASN A 280 -17.74 -13.45 -4.37
C ASN A 280 -17.34 -14.52 -5.41
N ASP A 281 -18.04 -14.56 -6.55
CA ASP A 281 -17.81 -15.53 -7.63
C ASP A 281 -16.38 -15.56 -8.20
N ARG A 282 -15.60 -14.51 -7.97
CA ARG A 282 -14.20 -14.39 -8.42
C ARG A 282 -13.18 -14.77 -7.33
N GLY A 283 -13.61 -15.45 -6.28
CA GLY A 283 -12.75 -15.85 -5.15
C GLY A 283 -12.23 -14.67 -4.31
N ARG A 284 -12.87 -13.49 -4.35
CA ARG A 284 -12.44 -12.33 -3.56
C ARG A 284 -13.25 -12.23 -2.28
N VAL A 285 -12.58 -12.35 -1.13
CA VAL A 285 -13.23 -12.23 0.19
C VAL A 285 -13.33 -10.79 0.67
N ALA A 286 -14.39 -10.51 1.43
CA ALA A 286 -14.58 -9.20 2.02
C ALA A 286 -13.57 -8.98 3.15
N ASN A 287 -13.03 -7.77 3.26
CA ASN A 287 -12.02 -7.41 4.25
C ASN A 287 -10.72 -8.24 4.16
N ASP A 288 -10.33 -8.68 2.94
CA ASP A 288 -8.99 -9.21 2.67
C ASP A 288 -7.93 -8.13 2.99
N VAL A 289 -7.06 -8.41 3.96
CA VAL A 289 -6.03 -7.52 4.48
C VAL A 289 -4.73 -8.31 4.63
N GLU A 290 -3.69 -7.84 3.98
CA GLU A 290 -2.31 -8.24 4.27
C GLU A 290 -1.76 -7.37 5.40
N THR A 291 -1.01 -7.96 6.34
CA THR A 291 -0.24 -7.26 7.36
C THR A 291 1.19 -7.78 7.33
N GLU A 292 2.14 -6.87 7.17
CA GLU A 292 3.55 -7.16 7.07
C GLU A 292 4.30 -6.46 8.20
N GLN A 293 5.11 -7.22 8.93
CA GLN A 293 6.11 -6.69 9.84
C GLN A 293 7.47 -6.76 9.15
N ILE A 294 8.11 -5.60 8.96
CA ILE A 294 9.45 -5.46 8.41
C ILE A 294 10.40 -5.03 9.53
N VAL A 295 11.59 -5.64 9.60
CA VAL A 295 12.72 -5.13 10.39
C VAL A 295 13.85 -4.78 9.43
N LEU A 296 14.33 -3.54 9.46
CA LEU A 296 15.49 -3.07 8.66
C LEU A 296 16.59 -2.55 9.58
N ASP A 297 17.81 -3.07 9.41
CA ASP A 297 19.05 -2.43 9.84
C ASP A 297 19.22 -1.07 9.14
N GLU A 298 19.86 -0.06 9.75
CA GLU A 298 20.07 1.24 9.07
C GLU A 298 20.94 1.10 7.82
N GLU A 299 21.91 0.16 7.82
CA GLU A 299 22.73 -0.15 6.64
C GLU A 299 21.96 -0.83 5.48
N ALA A 300 20.65 -1.15 5.65
CA ALA A 300 19.87 -1.83 4.62
C ALA A 300 19.72 -0.98 3.34
N GLY A 301 19.81 0.35 3.46
CA GLY A 301 19.88 1.27 2.32
C GLY A 301 21.21 1.25 1.54
N SER A 302 22.23 0.54 2.04
CA SER A 302 23.56 0.42 1.42
C SER A 302 23.85 -0.99 0.88
N CYS A 303 22.80 -1.81 0.67
CA CYS A 303 22.87 -3.21 0.24
C CYS A 303 23.69 -4.16 1.14
N LYS A 304 24.15 -3.68 2.31
CA LYS A 304 24.95 -4.42 3.30
C LYS A 304 24.15 -4.78 4.55
N GLY A 305 23.20 -3.93 4.94
CA GLY A 305 22.37 -4.17 6.11
C GLY A 305 21.37 -5.29 5.92
N LYS A 306 20.94 -5.84 7.06
CA LYS A 306 19.99 -6.94 7.12
C LYS A 306 18.57 -6.42 7.09
N MET A 307 17.72 -7.11 6.33
CA MET A 307 16.28 -6.92 6.39
C MET A 307 15.58 -8.24 6.65
N SER A 308 14.46 -8.21 7.36
CA SER A 308 13.52 -9.32 7.44
C SER A 308 12.08 -8.86 7.24
N SER A 309 11.23 -9.76 6.76
CA SER A 309 9.79 -9.54 6.61
C SER A 309 8.99 -10.79 6.96
N VAL A 310 7.92 -10.61 7.74
CA VAL A 310 6.89 -11.60 8.04
C VAL A 310 5.57 -11.07 7.51
N VAL A 311 4.84 -11.89 6.76
CA VAL A 311 3.52 -11.53 6.20
C VAL A 311 2.43 -12.37 6.84
N GLN A 312 1.35 -11.73 7.24
CA GLN A 312 0.14 -12.37 7.76
C GLN A 312 -1.06 -11.84 6.97
N MET A 313 -2.05 -12.70 6.78
CA MET A 313 -3.26 -12.41 6.04
C MET A 313 -4.47 -12.54 6.95
N ARG A 314 -5.45 -11.66 6.75
CA ARG A 314 -6.74 -11.71 7.42
C ARG A 314 -7.85 -11.41 6.42
N GLY A 315 -8.88 -12.24 6.38
CA GLY A 315 -10.03 -12.05 5.50
C GLY A 315 -11.32 -12.59 6.12
N SER A 316 -12.45 -12.28 5.49
CA SER A 316 -13.70 -12.99 5.81
C SER A 316 -13.59 -14.47 5.45
N ILE A 317 -14.32 -15.31 6.17
CA ILE A 317 -14.47 -16.73 5.87
C ILE A 317 -14.94 -16.88 4.41
N PRO A 318 -14.22 -17.64 3.55
CA PRO A 318 -14.40 -17.69 2.09
C PRO A 318 -15.64 -18.50 1.64
N LEU A 319 -16.81 -18.22 2.20
CA LEU A 319 -18.09 -18.84 1.85
C LEU A 319 -19.09 -17.79 1.36
N PHE A 320 -20.19 -18.22 0.74
CA PHE A 320 -21.29 -17.31 0.38
C PHE A 320 -22.19 -17.05 1.60
N TRP A 321 -21.89 -16.01 2.37
CA TRP A 321 -22.64 -15.68 3.58
C TRP A 321 -22.80 -14.18 3.82
N SER A 322 -23.93 -13.83 4.45
CA SER A 322 -24.28 -12.46 4.84
C SER A 322 -24.63 -12.35 6.32
N GLN A 323 -24.73 -11.11 6.79
CA GLN A 323 -25.19 -10.78 8.13
C GLN A 323 -25.88 -9.41 8.11
N GLU A 324 -27.18 -9.40 7.90
CA GLU A 324 -27.95 -8.17 7.65
C GLU A 324 -28.21 -7.37 8.93
N ALA A 325 -27.66 -6.16 9.02
CA ALA A 325 -27.85 -5.31 10.20
C ALA A 325 -29.29 -4.78 10.30
N SER A 326 -29.99 -5.21 11.35
CA SER A 326 -31.28 -4.62 11.76
C SER A 326 -31.09 -3.73 12.99
N ARG A 327 -31.74 -2.55 12.99
CA ARG A 327 -31.75 -1.64 14.15
C ARG A 327 -32.35 -2.28 15.42
N PHE A 328 -33.18 -3.31 15.24
CA PHE A 328 -33.87 -4.02 16.32
C PHE A 328 -33.13 -5.30 16.76
N SER A 329 -32.04 -5.70 16.07
CA SER A 329 -31.27 -6.90 16.40
C SER A 329 -29.79 -6.54 16.63
N PRO A 330 -29.34 -6.36 17.88
CA PRO A 330 -27.97 -5.93 18.19
C PRO A 330 -26.90 -6.96 17.80
N LYS A 331 -27.31 -8.20 17.50
CA LYS A 331 -26.50 -9.24 16.87
C LYS A 331 -27.35 -9.90 15.79
N PRO A 332 -27.27 -9.46 14.53
CA PRO A 332 -28.01 -10.08 13.43
C PRO A 332 -27.56 -11.53 13.18
N ASP A 333 -28.46 -12.32 12.60
CA ASP A 333 -28.22 -13.73 12.28
C ASP A 333 -27.31 -13.89 11.05
N ILE A 334 -26.61 -15.01 10.97
CA ILE A 334 -25.69 -15.35 9.88
C ILE A 334 -26.46 -16.24 8.89
N ILE A 335 -26.51 -15.83 7.63
CA ILE A 335 -27.26 -16.52 6.57
C ILE A 335 -26.25 -17.02 5.54
N LEU A 336 -26.24 -18.33 5.30
CA LEU A 336 -25.58 -18.93 4.12
C LEU A 336 -26.50 -18.68 2.93
N GLN A 337 -26.07 -17.84 1.98
CA GLN A 337 -26.95 -17.31 0.93
C GLN A 337 -27.04 -18.20 -0.31
N ARG A 338 -26.04 -19.06 -0.52
CA ARG A 338 -25.93 -19.90 -1.72
C ARG A 338 -25.24 -21.21 -1.38
N TYR A 339 -25.78 -22.30 -1.90
CA TYR A 339 -25.14 -23.59 -1.90
C TYR A 339 -24.10 -23.66 -3.04
N ASP A 340 -22.86 -24.01 -2.71
CA ASP A 340 -21.73 -24.17 -3.64
C ASP A 340 -21.14 -25.58 -3.41
N PRO A 341 -21.70 -26.63 -4.06
CA PRO A 341 -21.38 -28.02 -3.74
C PRO A 341 -19.91 -28.41 -4.01
N THR A 342 -19.24 -27.69 -4.91
CA THR A 342 -17.83 -27.89 -5.26
C THR A 342 -16.92 -26.83 -4.63
N TYR A 343 -17.48 -25.93 -3.81
CA TYR A 343 -16.77 -24.84 -3.15
C TYR A 343 -15.89 -24.02 -4.10
N GLN A 344 -16.32 -23.83 -5.35
CA GLN A 344 -15.48 -23.27 -6.43
C GLN A 344 -14.97 -21.86 -6.11
N SER A 345 -15.77 -21.01 -5.46
CA SER A 345 -15.30 -19.67 -5.07
C SER A 345 -14.33 -19.72 -3.87
N THR A 346 -14.48 -20.72 -3.01
CA THR A 346 -13.53 -21.02 -1.92
C THR A 346 -12.18 -21.47 -2.50
N LYS A 347 -12.21 -22.36 -3.52
CA LYS A 347 -11.04 -22.83 -4.25
C LYS A 347 -10.27 -21.67 -4.88
N LEU A 348 -10.94 -20.83 -5.67
CA LEU A 348 -10.35 -19.65 -6.31
C LEU A 348 -9.68 -18.69 -5.31
N HIS A 349 -10.26 -18.54 -4.10
CA HIS A 349 -9.66 -17.74 -3.03
C HIS A 349 -8.35 -18.33 -2.53
N PHE A 350 -8.30 -19.64 -2.24
CA PHE A 350 -7.07 -20.30 -1.78
C PHE A 350 -6.02 -20.45 -2.89
N GLU A 351 -6.42 -20.60 -4.16
CA GLU A 351 -5.50 -20.55 -5.31
C GLU A 351 -4.87 -19.16 -5.47
N ASP A 352 -5.63 -18.07 -5.29
CA ASP A 352 -5.09 -16.70 -5.29
C ASP A 352 -4.14 -16.45 -4.10
N LEU A 353 -4.45 -16.99 -2.92
CA LEU A 353 -3.54 -16.97 -1.78
C LEU A 353 -2.26 -17.76 -2.10
N ALA A 354 -2.35 -18.99 -2.60
CA ALA A 354 -1.19 -19.81 -2.95
C ALA A 354 -0.34 -19.15 -4.06
N LYS A 355 -0.97 -18.47 -5.02
CA LYS A 355 -0.25 -17.69 -6.05
C LYS A 355 0.49 -16.47 -5.48
N ARG A 356 -0.07 -15.80 -4.46
CA ARG A 356 0.58 -14.67 -3.78
C ARG A 356 1.63 -15.09 -2.74
N TYR A 357 1.38 -16.21 -2.07
CA TYR A 357 2.00 -16.58 -0.78
C TYR A 357 2.61 -17.98 -0.74
N GLY A 358 2.48 -18.78 -1.80
CA GLY A 358 2.94 -20.17 -1.80
C GLY A 358 2.20 -21.02 -0.76
N ASN A 359 2.72 -22.23 -0.54
CA ASN A 359 2.20 -23.22 0.39
C ASN A 359 3.27 -23.62 1.42
N PRO A 360 2.88 -24.14 2.61
CA PRO A 360 1.51 -24.44 3.04
C PRO A 360 0.73 -23.20 3.48
N ILE A 361 -0.58 -23.17 3.21
CA ILE A 361 -1.51 -22.20 3.81
C ILE A 361 -2.04 -22.78 5.13
N ILE A 362 -1.82 -22.06 6.22
CA ILE A 362 -2.36 -22.39 7.54
C ILE A 362 -3.49 -21.43 7.90
N VAL A 363 -4.67 -21.99 8.09
CA VAL A 363 -5.93 -21.32 8.38
C VAL A 363 -6.20 -21.39 9.89
N LEU A 364 -6.00 -20.27 10.60
CA LEU A 364 -6.38 -20.16 12.01
C LEU A 364 -7.81 -19.65 12.12
N ASN A 365 -8.76 -20.50 12.51
CA ASN A 365 -10.18 -20.21 12.61
C ASN A 365 -10.63 -20.01 14.06
N LEU A 366 -10.99 -18.78 14.42
CA LEU A 366 -11.26 -18.35 15.80
C LEU A 366 -12.75 -18.24 16.18
N ILE A 367 -13.63 -18.83 15.38
CA ILE A 367 -15.09 -18.89 15.59
C ILE A 367 -15.48 -19.63 16.89
N LYS A 368 -16.65 -19.34 17.47
CA LYS A 368 -17.20 -20.11 18.59
C LYS A 368 -17.62 -21.53 18.22
N THR A 369 -17.37 -22.48 19.11
CA THR A 369 -17.80 -23.89 19.02
C THR A 369 -19.23 -24.12 19.51
N VAL A 370 -19.64 -23.42 20.57
CA VAL A 370 -20.94 -23.61 21.24
C VAL A 370 -21.59 -22.25 21.50
N GLU A 371 -22.81 -22.07 20.99
CA GLU A 371 -23.62 -20.87 21.14
C GLU A 371 -25.06 -21.21 21.52
N LYS A 372 -25.70 -20.37 22.35
CA LYS A 372 -27.14 -20.51 22.67
C LYS A 372 -28.06 -20.29 21.45
N ARG A 373 -27.57 -19.61 20.42
CA ARG A 373 -28.19 -19.50 19.08
C ARG A 373 -27.10 -19.85 18.07
N PRO A 374 -27.24 -20.89 17.24
CA PRO A 374 -26.15 -21.44 16.42
C PRO A 374 -25.89 -20.56 15.19
N ARG A 375 -25.14 -19.46 15.37
CA ARG A 375 -24.91 -18.47 14.31
C ARG A 375 -23.56 -18.70 13.64
N GLU A 376 -22.49 -18.57 14.41
CA GLU A 376 -21.15 -18.80 13.92
C GLU A 376 -20.87 -20.31 13.80
N MET A 377 -21.57 -21.13 14.61
CA MET A 377 -21.51 -22.60 14.55
C MET A 377 -21.82 -23.18 13.16
N MET A 378 -22.83 -22.64 12.46
CA MET A 378 -23.19 -23.07 11.09
C MET A 378 -22.05 -22.78 10.12
N LEU A 379 -21.54 -21.54 10.16
CA LEU A 379 -20.47 -21.07 9.30
C LEU A 379 -19.14 -21.80 9.56
N ARG A 380 -18.87 -22.16 10.82
CA ARG A 380 -17.75 -23.01 11.22
C ARG A 380 -17.83 -24.41 10.60
N ARG A 381 -19.00 -25.06 10.70
CA ARG A 381 -19.22 -26.40 10.14
C ARG A 381 -19.01 -26.38 8.63
N GLU A 382 -19.63 -25.41 7.96
CA GLU A 382 -19.53 -25.33 6.50
C GLU A 382 -18.12 -24.97 6.02
N PHE A 383 -17.38 -24.15 6.77
CA PHE A 383 -15.99 -23.86 6.42
C PHE A 383 -15.07 -25.07 6.62
N ALA A 384 -15.32 -25.89 7.65
CA ALA A 384 -14.63 -27.17 7.82
C ALA A 384 -14.98 -28.16 6.70
N ASN A 385 -16.25 -28.23 6.28
CA ASN A 385 -16.68 -29.03 5.12
C ASN A 385 -15.94 -28.59 3.84
N ALA A 386 -15.89 -27.27 3.59
CA ALA A 386 -15.21 -26.70 2.42
C ALA A 386 -13.71 -27.05 2.40
N VAL A 387 -13.01 -26.86 3.53
CA VAL A 387 -11.57 -27.20 3.62
C VAL A 387 -11.33 -28.70 3.51
N GLY A 388 -12.20 -29.53 4.10
CA GLY A 388 -12.14 -30.99 3.95
C GLY A 388 -12.31 -31.43 2.49
N TYR A 389 -13.28 -30.86 1.77
CA TYR A 389 -13.51 -31.12 0.35
C TYR A 389 -12.32 -30.67 -0.52
N LEU A 390 -11.75 -29.48 -0.28
CA LEU A 390 -10.58 -29.01 -1.02
C LEU A 390 -9.35 -29.91 -0.78
N ASN A 391 -9.13 -30.36 0.45
CA ASN A 391 -8.04 -31.29 0.78
C ASN A 391 -8.24 -32.72 0.24
N GLN A 392 -9.38 -33.05 -0.38
CA GLN A 392 -9.54 -34.29 -1.17
C GLN A 392 -9.09 -34.14 -2.63
N ILE A 393 -8.91 -32.88 -3.10
CA ILE A 393 -8.65 -32.53 -4.50
C ILE A 393 -7.24 -31.95 -4.68
N LEU A 394 -6.70 -31.31 -3.65
CA LEU A 394 -5.34 -30.77 -3.60
C LEU A 394 -4.32 -31.89 -3.33
N SER A 395 -3.08 -31.73 -3.79
CA SER A 395 -1.96 -32.59 -3.39
C SER A 395 -1.53 -32.31 -1.94
N GLU A 396 -0.88 -33.28 -1.28
CA GLU A 396 -0.53 -33.20 0.15
C GLU A 396 0.30 -31.96 0.53
N GLU A 397 1.23 -31.55 -0.35
CA GLU A 397 2.02 -30.32 -0.23
C GLU A 397 1.18 -29.03 -0.22
N ASN A 398 0.01 -29.08 -0.84
CA ASN A 398 -0.92 -27.97 -1.03
C ASN A 398 -2.14 -28.06 -0.09
N HIS A 399 -2.20 -29.06 0.79
CA HIS A 399 -3.26 -29.19 1.79
C HIS A 399 -3.34 -27.95 2.70
N LEU A 400 -4.56 -27.44 2.85
CA LEU A 400 -4.87 -26.37 3.78
C LEU A 400 -4.81 -26.91 5.21
N LYS A 401 -3.89 -26.38 6.03
CA LYS A 401 -3.78 -26.77 7.44
C LYS A 401 -4.79 -25.97 8.26
N PHE A 402 -5.87 -26.62 8.68
CA PHE A 402 -6.98 -25.99 9.39
C PHE A 402 -6.84 -26.12 10.91
N ILE A 403 -6.50 -25.02 11.58
CA ILE A 403 -6.40 -24.94 13.04
C ILE A 403 -7.64 -24.21 13.56
N HIS A 404 -8.50 -24.91 14.29
CA HIS A 404 -9.69 -24.31 14.90
C HIS A 404 -9.51 -24.12 16.40
N TRP A 405 -9.75 -22.89 16.90
CA TRP A 405 -9.62 -22.58 18.32
C TRP A 405 -10.73 -21.63 18.80
N ASP A 406 -11.57 -22.07 19.74
CA ASP A 406 -12.61 -21.24 20.33
C ASP A 406 -12.02 -20.23 21.32
N PHE A 407 -11.61 -19.09 20.77
CA PHE A 407 -11.06 -17.97 21.52
C PHE A 407 -11.96 -17.53 22.68
N HIS A 408 -13.28 -17.50 22.46
CA HIS A 408 -14.24 -16.98 23.45
C HIS A 408 -14.51 -17.97 24.59
N LYS A 409 -14.43 -19.29 24.34
CA LYS A 409 -14.40 -20.31 25.40
C LYS A 409 -13.13 -20.20 26.23
N PHE A 410 -11.97 -20.07 25.58
CA PHE A 410 -10.68 -20.03 26.27
C PHE A 410 -10.49 -18.74 27.08
N ALA A 411 -10.74 -17.57 26.49
CA ALA A 411 -10.59 -16.25 27.14
C ALA A 411 -11.51 -16.01 28.36
N LYS A 412 -12.49 -16.89 28.60
CA LYS A 412 -13.33 -16.88 29.80
C LYS A 412 -12.77 -17.69 30.97
N SER A 413 -11.74 -18.50 30.76
CA SER A 413 -11.07 -19.19 31.86
C SER A 413 -10.18 -18.22 32.64
N LYS A 414 -10.28 -18.24 33.97
CA LYS A 414 -9.49 -17.36 34.86
C LYS A 414 -7.97 -17.59 34.79
N SER A 415 -7.53 -18.72 34.24
CA SER A 415 -6.11 -19.10 34.08
C SER A 415 -5.63 -19.09 32.61
N ALA A 416 -6.43 -18.58 31.67
CA ALA A 416 -6.11 -18.62 30.25
C ALA A 416 -4.99 -17.65 29.84
N ASN A 417 -3.77 -18.16 29.67
CA ASN A 417 -2.72 -17.43 28.96
C ASN A 417 -2.94 -17.53 27.44
N VAL A 418 -3.82 -16.67 26.93
CA VAL A 418 -4.14 -16.53 25.50
C VAL A 418 -2.89 -16.30 24.64
N LEU A 419 -1.93 -15.51 25.14
CA LEU A 419 -0.70 -15.18 24.42
C LEU A 419 0.25 -16.37 24.32
N ALA A 420 0.28 -17.27 25.31
CA ALA A 420 1.07 -18.51 25.22
C ALA A 420 0.52 -19.45 24.14
N VAL A 421 -0.80 -19.61 24.04
CA VAL A 421 -1.42 -20.46 23.00
C VAL A 421 -1.25 -19.85 21.61
N LEU A 422 -1.54 -18.56 21.44
CA LEU A 422 -1.31 -17.85 20.17
C LEU A 422 0.18 -17.80 19.82
N GLY A 423 1.07 -17.70 20.81
CA GLY A 423 2.52 -17.75 20.63
C GLY A 423 3.02 -19.12 20.18
N ALA A 424 2.47 -20.21 20.72
CA ALA A 424 2.76 -21.56 20.26
C ALA A 424 2.29 -21.78 18.82
N VAL A 425 1.04 -21.39 18.50
CA VAL A 425 0.51 -21.41 17.13
C VAL A 425 1.36 -20.54 16.20
N ALA A 426 1.83 -19.36 16.66
CA ALA A 426 2.70 -18.46 15.92
C ALA A 426 4.17 -18.94 15.81
N SER A 427 4.62 -19.87 16.65
CA SER A 427 5.93 -20.52 16.53
C SER A 427 5.89 -21.68 15.54
N GLU A 428 5.00 -22.67 15.74
CA GLU A 428 4.78 -23.77 14.79
C GLU A 428 4.53 -23.22 13.38
N ALA A 429 3.81 -22.11 13.34
CA ALA A 429 3.69 -21.25 12.19
C ALA A 429 5.03 -20.83 11.55
N LEU A 430 5.82 -20.00 12.23
CA LEU A 430 7.09 -19.51 11.69
C LEU A 430 8.07 -20.66 11.39
N ASP A 431 7.96 -21.81 12.06
CA ASP A 431 8.73 -23.02 11.76
C ASP A 431 8.28 -23.71 10.45
N LEU A 432 6.97 -23.79 10.21
CA LEU A 432 6.40 -24.44 9.01
C LEU A 432 6.55 -23.62 7.73
N THR A 433 6.42 -22.30 7.82
CA THR A 433 6.48 -21.44 6.62
C THR A 433 7.75 -20.60 6.57
N GLY A 434 8.34 -20.16 7.69
CA GLY A 434 9.64 -19.46 7.76
C GLY A 434 9.53 -17.96 8.02
N PHE A 435 10.35 -17.13 7.33
CA PHE A 435 10.19 -15.68 7.11
C PHE A 435 11.22 -15.19 6.07
N TYR A 436 11.02 -14.02 5.46
CA TYR A 436 12.02 -13.46 4.55
C TYR A 436 13.17 -12.83 5.32
N TYR A 437 14.42 -13.08 4.91
CA TYR A 437 15.63 -12.49 5.48
C TYR A 437 16.71 -12.35 4.40
N SER A 438 17.36 -11.18 4.29
CA SER A 438 18.38 -10.91 3.27
C SER A 438 19.81 -11.30 3.65
N GLY A 439 20.10 -11.47 4.94
CA GLY A 439 21.45 -11.76 5.40
C GLY A 439 21.86 -13.20 5.13
N LYS A 440 23.19 -13.46 5.12
CA LYS A 440 23.70 -14.84 5.12
C LYS A 440 23.08 -15.61 6.31
N PRO A 441 22.44 -16.77 6.11
CA PRO A 441 21.90 -17.56 7.21
C PRO A 441 23.05 -18.07 8.07
N VAL A 442 23.07 -17.68 9.35
CA VAL A 442 23.96 -18.29 10.33
C VAL A 442 23.35 -19.66 10.66
N ILE A 443 23.96 -20.74 10.17
CA ILE A 443 23.54 -22.10 10.48
C ILE A 443 23.83 -22.37 11.96
N ILE A 444 22.85 -22.07 12.81
CA ILE A 444 22.84 -22.54 14.20
C ILE A 444 22.59 -24.05 14.14
N LYS A 445 23.63 -24.85 14.39
CA LYS A 445 23.54 -26.32 14.45
C LYS A 445 22.63 -26.77 15.62
N ARG A 446 21.31 -26.71 15.44
CA ARG A 446 20.38 -27.59 16.17
C ARG A 446 20.38 -28.96 15.49
N ARG A 447 20.26 -30.02 16.30
CA ARG A 447 20.47 -31.41 15.85
C ARG A 447 19.39 -31.84 14.85
N ALA A 448 19.86 -32.43 13.74
CA ALA A 448 19.14 -33.20 12.73
C ALA A 448 18.07 -32.47 11.86
N THR A 449 18.12 -32.76 10.56
CA THR A 449 17.09 -32.49 9.54
C THR A 449 16.55 -31.06 9.42
N GLN A 450 17.39 -30.13 8.94
CA GLN A 450 16.91 -28.99 8.14
C GLN A 450 17.74 -28.88 6.86
N LEU A 451 17.09 -29.08 5.70
CA LEU A 451 17.65 -28.63 4.42
C LEU A 451 17.70 -27.10 4.42
N SER A 452 18.70 -26.53 3.73
CA SER A 452 18.76 -25.09 3.50
C SER A 452 17.52 -24.62 2.70
N ARG A 453 16.59 -23.94 3.37
CA ARG A 453 15.41 -23.35 2.75
C ARG A 453 15.31 -21.86 3.07
N THR A 454 15.48 -21.03 2.04
CA THR A 454 15.11 -19.62 2.02
C THR A 454 13.61 -19.50 1.75
N SER A 455 12.81 -19.41 2.81
CA SER A 455 11.34 -19.52 2.76
C SER A 455 10.75 -18.87 4.02
N THR A 456 9.48 -18.46 4.16
CA THR A 456 8.38 -17.83 3.37
C THR A 456 7.25 -17.58 4.41
N GLY A 457 7.59 -16.99 5.57
CA GLY A 457 6.74 -16.93 6.78
C GLY A 457 5.38 -16.28 6.62
N ARG A 458 4.32 -17.11 6.59
CA ARG A 458 2.99 -16.75 6.08
C ARG A 458 1.84 -17.45 6.83
N TYR A 459 0.95 -16.67 7.46
CA TYR A 459 -0.24 -17.16 8.20
C TYR A 459 -1.54 -16.55 7.71
N TYR A 460 -2.57 -17.37 7.49
CA TYR A 460 -3.90 -16.92 7.14
C TYR A 460 -4.84 -17.01 8.36
N ILE A 461 -5.04 -15.89 9.05
CA ILE A 461 -5.90 -15.83 10.24
C ILE A 461 -7.32 -15.43 9.83
N VAL A 462 -8.29 -16.28 10.15
CA VAL A 462 -9.71 -16.09 9.81
C VAL A 462 -10.52 -15.74 11.06
N HIS A 463 -11.31 -14.68 10.94
CA HIS A 463 -12.10 -14.05 12.01
C HIS A 463 -13.54 -13.70 11.57
#